data_AF-A0A1W2FA11-F1
#
_entry.id   AF-A0A1W2FA11-F1
#
_cell.length_a   1.000
_cell.length_b   1.000
_cell.length_c   1.000
_cell.angle_alpha   90.00
_cell.angle_beta   90.00
_cell.angle_gamma   90.00
#
_symmetry.space_group_name_H-M   'P 1'
#
loop_
_entity.id
_entity.type
_entity.pdbx_description
1 polymer ?
#
loop_
_entity_poly.entity_id
_entity_poly.type
_entity_poly.pdbx_seq_one_letter_code
_entity_poly.pdbx_strand_id
1 'polypeptide(L)'
;MRDDPSEERHQPSAASMTPRVHACLECESETQKTGDFCCDACRAVFNNRRKARGAEIYDLYMAHRFQRNLATQLKLMSRINRLASIYREEDRAMRNGRRSWRRPQDVLEERPYLRSIATRIRSGR
;
A
#
# COMPACT_ATOMS: atom_id res chain seq x y z
N MET A 1 -46.47 25.49 36.02
CA MET A 1 -45.50 26.57 36.24
C MET A 1 -44.19 25.87 36.57
N ARG A 2 -43.35 25.63 35.55
CA ARG A 2 -42.28 26.57 35.12
C ARG A 2 -41.15 26.56 36.16
N ASP A 3 -39.89 26.24 35.89
CA ASP A 3 -39.14 26.17 34.64
C ASP A 3 -37.95 25.21 34.82
N ASP A 4 -37.62 24.48 33.76
CA ASP A 4 -36.35 23.77 33.57
C ASP A 4 -35.47 24.68 32.69
N PRO A 5 -34.30 25.16 33.17
CA PRO A 5 -33.40 25.90 32.31
C PRO A 5 -32.05 25.18 32.11
N SER A 6 -31.91 24.72 30.86
CA SER A 6 -30.78 24.98 29.95
C SER A 6 -29.50 24.13 30.07
N GLU A 7 -29.53 23.03 29.30
CA GLU A 7 -28.59 22.67 28.22
C GLU A 7 -27.28 23.49 28.15
N GLU A 8 -26.21 22.94 28.74
CA GLU A 8 -24.84 23.28 28.37
C GLU A 8 -24.52 22.72 26.97
N ARG A 9 -24.65 23.57 25.95
CA ARG A 9 -24.12 23.33 24.61
C ARG A 9 -22.59 23.26 24.66
N HIS A 10 -22.05 22.04 24.77
CA HIS A 10 -20.66 21.76 24.43
C HIS A 10 -20.43 22.00 22.92
N GLN A 11 -19.83 23.13 22.58
CA GLN A 11 -19.30 23.36 21.24
C GLN A 11 -18.06 22.47 21.03
N PRO A 12 -17.97 21.67 19.95
CA PRO A 12 -16.73 21.00 19.62
C PRO A 12 -15.71 22.04 19.16
N SER A 13 -14.63 22.19 19.95
CA SER A 13 -13.46 23.02 19.62
C SER A 13 -12.91 22.61 18.26
N ALA A 14 -12.75 23.61 17.38
CA ALA A 14 -12.16 23.45 16.06
C ALA A 14 -10.78 22.79 16.20
N ALA A 15 -10.71 21.52 15.82
CA ALA A 15 -9.45 20.80 15.71
C ALA A 15 -8.55 21.58 14.73
N SER A 16 -7.52 22.22 15.29
CA SER A 16 -6.45 22.86 14.56
C SER A 16 -5.89 21.88 13.54
N MET A 17 -6.24 22.09 12.26
CA MET A 17 -5.68 21.35 11.13
C MET A 17 -4.25 21.85 10.92
N THR A 18 -3.33 21.41 11.78
CA THR A 18 -1.92 21.46 11.43
C THR A 18 -1.76 20.70 10.10
N PRO A 19 -1.25 21.34 9.04
CA PRO A 19 -1.04 20.65 7.78
C PRO A 19 -0.07 19.51 8.07
N ARG A 20 -0.53 18.27 7.91
CA ARG A 20 0.33 17.10 8.04
C ARG A 20 1.40 17.22 6.95
N VAL A 21 2.59 17.64 7.34
CA VAL A 21 3.75 17.63 6.46
C VAL A 21 3.95 16.17 6.09
N HIS A 22 3.70 15.84 4.82
CA HIS A 22 3.96 14.49 4.35
C HIS A 22 5.48 14.31 4.31
N ALA A 23 5.98 13.31 5.02
CA ALA A 23 7.40 12.97 5.00
C ALA A 23 7.71 12.12 3.75
N CYS A 24 8.87 12.38 3.14
CA CYS A 24 9.35 11.64 1.98
C CYS A 24 9.48 10.16 2.34
N LEU A 25 8.92 9.28 1.52
CA LEU A 25 9.00 7.84 1.75
C LEU A 25 10.44 7.32 1.75
N GLU A 26 11.38 8.02 1.09
CA GLU A 26 12.76 7.58 0.98
C GLU A 26 13.74 8.22 1.96
N CYS A 27 13.60 9.51 2.27
CA CYS A 27 14.57 10.23 3.12
C CYS A 27 13.94 10.96 4.31
N GLU A 28 12.63 10.84 4.52
CA GLU A 28 11.87 11.48 5.62
C GLU A 28 11.79 13.01 5.59
N SER A 29 12.55 13.67 4.70
CA SER A 29 12.45 15.11 4.47
C SER A 29 11.04 15.52 4.05
N GLU A 30 10.70 16.78 4.30
CA GLU A 30 9.39 17.33 3.94
C GLU A 30 9.10 17.20 2.44
N THR A 31 7.87 16.81 2.11
CA THR A 31 7.39 16.80 0.73
C THR A 31 6.38 17.91 0.49
N GLN A 32 6.19 18.27 -0.77
CA GLN A 32 5.03 19.07 -1.17
C GLN A 32 3.75 18.33 -0.77
N LYS A 33 2.69 19.08 -0.43
CA LYS A 33 1.42 18.61 0.19
C LYS A 33 0.81 17.31 -0.35
N THR A 34 1.11 16.90 -1.57
CA THR A 34 0.55 15.71 -2.23
C THR A 34 1.59 14.70 -2.73
N GLY A 35 2.89 14.97 -2.55
CA GLY A 35 3.97 14.13 -3.06
C GLY A 35 4.44 13.06 -2.06
N ASP A 36 4.63 11.83 -2.53
CA ASP A 36 5.25 10.75 -1.72
C ASP A 36 6.80 10.90 -1.65
N PHE A 37 7.40 11.78 -2.46
CA PHE A 37 8.86 12.00 -2.53
C PHE A 37 9.21 13.49 -2.62
N CYS A 38 10.33 13.88 -2.01
CA CYS A 38 10.85 15.26 -2.08
C CYS A 38 11.59 15.57 -3.40
N CYS A 39 12.09 14.54 -4.10
CA CYS A 39 12.82 14.70 -5.35
C CYS A 39 12.81 13.41 -6.20
N ASP A 40 13.24 13.56 -7.46
CA ASP A 40 13.30 12.46 -8.43
C ASP A 40 14.30 11.37 -8.04
N ALA A 41 15.40 11.72 -7.39
CA ALA A 41 16.38 10.76 -6.90
C ALA A 41 15.76 9.82 -5.85
N CYS A 42 15.01 10.37 -4.88
CA CYS A 42 14.28 9.57 -3.89
C CYS A 42 13.25 8.64 -4.53
N ARG A 43 12.51 9.14 -5.54
CA ARG A 43 11.57 8.33 -6.32
C ARG A 43 12.27 7.20 -7.07
N ALA A 44 13.44 7.47 -7.66
CA ALA A 44 14.23 6.48 -8.39
C ALA A 44 14.75 5.37 -7.48
N VAL A 45 15.31 5.70 -6.31
CA VAL A 45 15.77 4.71 -5.31
C VAL A 45 14.61 3.82 -4.87
N PHE A 46 13.46 4.42 -4.56
CA PHE A 46 12.26 3.68 -4.21
C PHE A 46 11.82 2.71 -5.32
N ASN A 47 11.77 3.20 -6.57
CA ASN A 47 11.36 2.39 -7.72
C ASN A 47 12.35 1.28 -8.03
N ASN A 48 13.66 1.51 -7.90
CA ASN A 48 14.69 0.50 -8.11
C ASN A 48 14.59 -0.62 -7.06
N ARG A 49 14.36 -0.28 -5.79
CA ARG A 49 14.10 -1.25 -4.73
C ARG A 49 12.86 -2.10 -5.06
N ARG A 50 11.76 -1.45 -5.47
CA ARG A 50 10.53 -2.13 -5.86
C ARG A 50 10.72 -3.02 -7.09
N LYS A 51 11.54 -2.60 -8.06
CA LYS A 51 11.88 -3.37 -9.25
C LYS A 51 12.64 -4.65 -8.89
N ALA A 52 13.67 -4.55 -8.04
CA ALA A 52 14.45 -5.71 -7.59
C ALA A 52 13.58 -6.73 -6.85
N ARG A 53 12.87 -6.27 -5.80
CA ARG A 53 11.94 -7.11 -5.02
C ARG A 53 10.81 -7.69 -5.89
N GLY A 54 10.34 -6.91 -6.85
CA GLY A 54 9.32 -7.33 -7.80
C GLY A 54 9.77 -8.48 -8.70
N ALA A 55 11.04 -8.48 -9.13
CA ALA A 55 11.59 -9.56 -9.96
C ALA A 55 11.59 -10.90 -9.21
N GLU A 56 12.03 -10.91 -7.95
CA GLU A 56 12.05 -12.12 -7.12
C GLU A 56 10.65 -12.70 -6.86
N ILE A 57 9.65 -11.83 -6.64
CA ILE A 57 8.25 -12.26 -6.45
C ILE A 57 7.61 -12.71 -7.76
N TYR A 58 7.97 -12.07 -8.89
CA TYR A 58 7.28 -12.26 -10.16
C TYR A 58 7.32 -13.73 -10.62
N ASP A 59 8.50 -14.34 -10.63
CA ASP A 59 8.66 -15.74 -11.08
C ASP A 59 7.87 -16.71 -10.19
N LEU A 60 7.92 -16.51 -8.87
CA LEU A 60 7.16 -17.32 -7.92
C LEU A 60 5.65 -17.14 -8.09
N TYR A 61 5.19 -15.92 -8.33
CA TYR A 61 3.77 -15.61 -8.52
C TYR A 61 3.25 -16.18 -9.84
N MET A 62 4.05 -16.10 -10.91
CA MET A 62 3.71 -16.67 -12.21
C MET A 62 3.66 -18.20 -12.14
N ALA A 63 4.64 -18.83 -11.50
CA ALA A 63 4.60 -20.27 -11.23
C ALA A 63 3.39 -20.65 -10.37
N HIS A 64 3.09 -19.88 -9.33
CA HIS A 64 1.88 -20.08 -8.52
C HIS A 64 0.59 -20.03 -9.36
N ARG A 65 0.49 -19.07 -10.28
CA ARG A 65 -0.73 -18.85 -11.07
C ARG A 65 -0.94 -19.89 -12.18
N PHE A 66 0.14 -20.34 -12.82
CA PHE A 66 0.08 -21.14 -14.04
C PHE A 66 0.54 -22.59 -13.86
N GLN A 67 1.31 -22.91 -12.83
CA GLN A 67 1.82 -24.26 -12.54
C GLN A 67 1.22 -24.79 -11.24
N ARG A 68 -0.11 -24.89 -11.17
CA ARG A 68 -0.85 -25.11 -9.90
C ARG A 68 -0.41 -26.34 -9.11
N ASN A 69 -0.20 -27.48 -9.78
CA ASN A 69 0.22 -28.71 -9.11
C ASN A 69 1.59 -28.53 -8.42
N LEU A 70 2.56 -27.98 -9.15
CA LEU A 70 3.89 -27.66 -8.62
C LEU A 70 3.80 -26.60 -7.52
N ALA A 71 2.95 -25.59 -7.71
CA ALA A 71 2.75 -24.51 -6.75
C ALA A 71 2.26 -25.00 -5.39
N THR A 72 1.34 -25.97 -5.39
CA THR A 72 0.85 -26.62 -4.18
C THR A 72 1.93 -27.46 -3.51
N GLN A 73 2.65 -28.28 -4.28
CA GLN A 73 3.75 -29.11 -3.76
C GLN A 73 4.84 -28.26 -3.09
N LEU A 74 5.23 -27.15 -3.72
CA LEU A 74 6.27 -26.25 -3.24
C LEU A 74 5.77 -25.19 -2.23
N LYS A 75 4.46 -25.15 -1.98
CA LYS A 75 3.79 -24.14 -1.13
C LYS A 75 4.18 -22.70 -1.53
N LEU A 76 4.17 -22.40 -2.84
CA LEU A 76 4.72 -21.15 -3.38
C LEU A 76 4.10 -19.90 -2.75
N MET A 77 2.79 -19.90 -2.46
CA MET A 77 2.16 -18.76 -1.79
C MET A 77 2.75 -18.50 -0.39
N SER A 78 3.02 -19.55 0.37
CA SER A 78 3.70 -19.42 1.67
C SER A 78 5.12 -18.87 1.53
N ARG A 79 5.83 -19.23 0.45
CA ARG A 79 7.18 -18.72 0.16
C ARG A 79 7.15 -17.24 -0.23
N ILE A 80 6.21 -16.85 -1.09
CA ILE A 80 5.98 -15.43 -1.46
C ILE A 80 5.67 -14.60 -0.21
N ASN A 81 4.77 -15.07 0.66
CA ASN A 81 4.44 -14.36 1.89
C ASN A 81 5.65 -14.26 2.84
N ARG A 82 6.47 -15.31 2.94
CA ARG A 82 7.71 -15.25 3.73
C ARG A 82 8.69 -14.22 3.18
N LEU A 83 8.85 -14.15 1.86
CA LEU A 83 9.71 -13.18 1.20
C LEU A 83 9.22 -11.73 1.45
N ALA A 84 7.90 -11.50 1.34
CA ALA A 84 7.30 -10.21 1.67
C ALA A 84 7.54 -9.81 3.14
N SER A 85 7.48 -10.75 4.08
CA SER A 85 7.81 -10.50 5.49
C SER A 85 9.28 -10.13 5.67
N ILE A 86 10.22 -10.79 4.99
CA ILE A 86 11.64 -10.46 5.02
C ILE A 86 11.88 -9.02 4.52
N TYR A 87 11.28 -8.64 3.40
CA TYR A 87 11.36 -7.25 2.92
C TYR A 87 10.81 -6.23 3.92
N ARG A 88 9.78 -6.61 4.69
CA ARG A 88 9.23 -5.76 5.73
C ARG A 88 10.17 -5.63 6.92
N GLU A 89 10.85 -6.70 7.30
CA GLU A 89 11.90 -6.70 8.33
C GLU A 89 13.08 -5.83 7.91
N GLU A 90 13.53 -5.95 6.66
CA GLU A 90 14.56 -5.09 6.06
C GLU A 90 14.16 -3.61 6.08
N ASP A 91 12.92 -3.28 5.70
CA ASP A 91 12.41 -1.91 5.76
C ASP A 91 12.37 -1.38 7.20
N ARG A 92 12.08 -2.23 8.20
CA ARG A 92 12.15 -1.87 9.62
C ARG A 92 13.58 -1.55 10.04
N ALA A 93 14.53 -2.42 9.68
CA ALA A 93 15.93 -2.27 10.04
C ALA A 93 16.60 -1.05 9.37
N MET A 94 16.35 -0.83 8.08
CA MET A 94 17.09 0.18 7.30
C MET A 94 16.33 1.50 7.10
N ARG A 95 14.99 1.51 7.27
CA ARG A 95 14.13 2.62 6.85
C ARG A 95 13.09 2.99 7.89
N ASN A 96 13.33 2.68 9.16
CA ASN A 96 12.41 2.98 10.26
C ASN A 96 10.98 2.48 9.99
N GLY A 97 10.84 1.37 9.27
CA GLY A 97 9.55 0.77 8.95
C GLY A 97 8.73 1.53 7.89
N ARG A 98 9.33 2.45 7.14
CA ARG A 98 8.69 3.07 5.97
C ARG A 98 8.38 2.04 4.88
N ARG A 99 7.26 2.22 4.18
CA ARG A 99 6.84 1.29 3.12
C ARG A 99 7.80 1.32 1.93
N SER A 100 8.00 0.17 1.30
CA SER A 100 8.73 0.00 0.03
C SER A 100 7.82 -0.31 -1.17
N TRP A 101 6.51 -0.27 -0.95
CA TRP A 101 5.49 -0.49 -1.95
C TRP A 101 4.55 0.72 -2.06
N ARG A 102 3.87 0.81 -3.19
CA ARG A 102 2.92 1.87 -3.49
C ARG A 102 1.60 1.64 -2.78
N ARG A 103 0.79 2.70 -2.64
CA ARG A 103 -0.58 2.53 -2.14
C ARG A 103 -1.38 1.75 -3.19
N PRO A 104 -2.26 0.80 -2.78
CA PRO A 104 -3.09 0.08 -3.73
C PRO A 104 -3.94 1.00 -4.62
N GLN A 105 -4.41 2.13 -4.07
CA GLN A 105 -5.21 3.13 -4.78
C GLN A 105 -4.46 3.66 -6.02
N ASP A 106 -3.22 4.14 -5.84
CA ASP A 106 -2.40 4.67 -6.93
C ASP A 106 -2.16 3.61 -8.03
N VAL A 107 -1.97 2.35 -7.64
CA VAL A 107 -1.74 1.24 -8.60
C VAL A 107 -3.00 0.96 -9.42
N LEU A 108 -4.17 1.01 -8.79
CA LEU A 108 -5.46 0.77 -9.42
C LEU A 108 -5.94 1.96 -10.27
N GLU A 109 -5.58 3.18 -9.90
CA GLU A 109 -5.85 4.38 -10.70
C GLU A 109 -5.06 4.39 -12.00
N GLU A 110 -3.77 3.99 -11.95
CA GLU A 110 -2.95 3.84 -13.15
C GLU A 110 -3.36 2.67 -14.05
N ARG A 111 -4.07 1.68 -13.50
CA ARG A 111 -4.51 0.49 -14.23
C ARG A 111 -6.01 0.27 -14.02
N PRO A 112 -6.87 1.16 -14.58
CA PRO A 112 -8.31 1.09 -14.34
C PRO A 112 -8.92 -0.26 -14.71
N TYR A 113 -8.38 -0.94 -15.72
CA TYR A 113 -8.83 -2.25 -16.18
C TYR A 113 -8.71 -3.37 -15.12
N LEU A 114 -7.93 -3.17 -14.05
CA LEU A 114 -7.87 -4.13 -12.93
C LEU A 114 -9.11 -4.07 -12.02
N ARG A 115 -9.93 -3.02 -12.11
CA ARG A 115 -11.15 -2.85 -11.28
C ARG A 115 -12.36 -3.60 -11.84
N SER A 116 -12.33 -4.01 -13.11
CA SER A 116 -13.47 -4.70 -13.72
C SER A 116 -13.61 -6.11 -13.17
N ILE A 117 -14.75 -6.41 -12.54
CA ILE A 117 -15.13 -7.77 -12.17
C ILE A 117 -15.68 -8.44 -13.44
N ALA A 118 -14.93 -9.37 -14.02
CA ALA A 118 -15.43 -10.18 -15.12
C ALA A 118 -16.51 -11.15 -14.60
N THR A 119 -17.77 -10.83 -14.85
CA THR A 119 -18.90 -11.72 -14.56
C THR A 119 -18.92 -12.83 -15.60
N ARG A 120 -18.52 -14.04 -15.24
CA ARG A 120 -18.79 -15.22 -16.07
C ARG A 120 -20.26 -15.58 -15.91
N ILE A 121 -21.10 -15.12 -16.84
CA ILE A 121 -22.45 -15.69 -17.00
C ILE A 121 -22.23 -17.15 -17.42
N ARG A 122 -22.55 -18.09 -16.53
CA ARG A 122 -22.63 -19.51 -16.89
C ARG A 122 -23.84 -19.67 -17.82
N SER A 123 -23.61 -19.57 -19.12
CA SER A 123 -24.57 -19.99 -20.12
C SER A 123 -24.61 -21.52 -20.09
N GLY A 124 -25.56 -22.09 -19.35
CA GLY A 124 -25.84 -23.51 -19.39
C GLY A 124 -26.43 -23.88 -20.75
N ARG A 125 -25.83 -24.86 -21.41
CA ARG A 125 -26.54 -25.80 -22.28
C ARG A 125 -25.82 -27.14 -22.23
#